data_AF-A0A1W6C0J2-F1
#
_entry.id   AF-A0A1W6C0J2-F1
#
_cell.length_a   1.000
_cell.length_b   1.000
_cell.length_c   1.000
_cell.angle_alpha   90.00
_cell.angle_beta   90.00
_cell.angle_gamma   90.00
#
_symmetry.space_group_name_H-M   'P 1'
#
loop_
_entity.id
_entity.type
_entity.pdbx_description
1 polymer ?
#
loop_
_entity_poly.entity_id
_entity_poly.type
_entity_poly.pdbx_seq_one_letter_code
_entity_poly.pdbx_strand_id
1 'polypeptide(L)'
;MILKNDRNTDAEDVGVLLHAIFSYAEANAEELDRSLVAAGYANMVELAQEAAKQVALLHDDEGDLWDGVVWYERLADFGDDSLAAGLFATDDPDVQALVVKWLLSFGYVELSHCGKRWSFDSDELAEWEEDEEGFHFRANHGLTDPTVESVTRFIDQL
;
A
#
# COMPACT_ATOMS: atom_id res chain seq x y z
N MET A 1 24.34 -9.70 11.11
CA MET A 1 23.18 -9.06 11.77
C MET A 1 22.53 -8.20 10.72
N ILE A 2 21.43 -8.68 10.14
CA ILE A 2 20.65 -7.90 9.18
C ILE A 2 19.81 -6.96 10.04
N LEU A 3 20.03 -5.66 9.89
CA LEU A 3 19.44 -4.57 10.67
C LEU A 3 18.24 -3.91 9.95
N LYS A 4 17.78 -4.51 8.84
CA LYS A 4 16.73 -3.94 7.99
C LYS A 4 15.85 -5.05 7.41
N ASN A 5 14.59 -5.06 7.82
CA ASN A 5 13.49 -5.73 7.13
C ASN A 5 13.05 -4.85 5.95
N ASP A 6 13.92 -4.70 4.94
CA ASP A 6 13.52 -4.03 3.71
C ASP A 6 12.73 -5.05 2.87
N ARG A 7 11.39 -5.03 2.92
CA ARG A 7 10.61 -5.53 1.78
C ARG A 7 11.04 -4.66 0.61
N ASN A 8 11.71 -5.26 -0.36
CA ASN A 8 12.12 -4.58 -1.57
C ASN A 8 11.08 -4.88 -2.64
N THR A 9 10.71 -3.88 -3.42
CA THR A 9 9.93 -4.09 -4.64
C THR A 9 10.62 -5.16 -5.47
N ASP A 10 9.93 -6.25 -5.73
CA ASP A 10 10.40 -7.27 -6.65
C ASP A 10 9.61 -7.24 -7.97
N ALA A 11 10.16 -7.89 -8.99
CA ALA A 11 9.58 -7.89 -10.32
C ALA A 11 8.28 -8.70 -10.41
N GLU A 12 8.06 -9.65 -9.50
CA GLU A 12 6.85 -10.46 -9.44
C GLU A 12 5.68 -9.63 -8.94
N ASP A 13 5.85 -8.89 -7.83
CA ASP A 13 4.84 -7.95 -7.31
C ASP A 13 4.37 -6.96 -8.39
N VAL A 14 5.34 -6.40 -9.14
CA VAL A 14 5.05 -5.49 -10.26
C VAL A 14 4.30 -6.22 -11.38
N GLY A 15 4.73 -7.42 -11.74
CA GLY A 15 4.12 -8.20 -12.81
C GLY A 15 2.68 -8.61 -12.51
N VAL A 16 2.44 -9.06 -11.27
CA VAL A 16 1.11 -9.46 -10.78
C VAL A 16 0.17 -8.25 -10.76
N LEU A 17 0.61 -7.13 -10.19
CA LEU A 17 -0.23 -5.92 -10.14
C LEU A 17 -0.50 -5.36 -11.54
N LEU A 18 0.48 -5.37 -12.44
CA LEU A 18 0.29 -4.99 -13.83
C LEU A 18 -0.73 -5.88 -14.54
N HIS A 19 -0.67 -7.19 -14.30
CA HIS A 19 -1.66 -8.13 -14.82
C HIS A 19 -3.07 -7.85 -14.28
N ALA A 20 -3.19 -7.53 -12.99
CA ALA A 20 -4.46 -7.16 -12.38
C ALA A 20 -5.03 -5.85 -12.97
N ILE A 21 -4.19 -4.83 -13.21
CA ILE A 21 -4.60 -3.57 -13.88
C ILE A 21 -5.16 -3.85 -15.28
N PHE A 22 -4.48 -4.67 -16.08
CA PHE A 22 -4.97 -5.03 -17.41
C PHE A 22 -6.27 -5.83 -17.33
N SER A 23 -6.36 -6.77 -16.41
CA SER A 23 -7.56 -7.60 -16.21
C SER A 23 -8.76 -6.76 -15.80
N TYR A 24 -8.58 -5.80 -14.89
CA TYR A 24 -9.62 -4.84 -14.49
C TYR A 24 -10.09 -4.00 -15.69
N ALA A 25 -9.14 -3.42 -16.44
CA ALA A 25 -9.46 -2.56 -17.57
C ALA A 25 -10.18 -3.31 -18.70
N GLU A 26 -9.81 -4.57 -18.97
CA GLU A 26 -10.46 -5.42 -19.97
C GLU A 26 -11.85 -5.86 -19.52
N ALA A 27 -12.00 -6.26 -18.25
CA ALA A 27 -13.27 -6.72 -17.70
C ALA A 27 -14.34 -5.59 -17.67
N ASN A 28 -13.90 -4.34 -17.47
CA ASN A 28 -14.77 -3.18 -17.33
C ASN A 28 -14.76 -2.26 -18.56
N ALA A 29 -14.25 -2.73 -19.70
CA ALA A 29 -14.04 -1.90 -20.89
C ALA A 29 -15.34 -1.27 -21.46
N GLU A 30 -16.51 -1.87 -21.20
CA GLU A 30 -17.80 -1.33 -21.63
C GLU A 30 -18.35 -0.25 -20.68
N GLU A 31 -17.90 -0.25 -19.42
CA GLU A 31 -18.40 0.64 -18.37
C GLU A 31 -17.45 1.82 -18.12
N LEU A 32 -16.16 1.63 -18.35
CA LEU A 32 -15.15 2.65 -18.21
C LEU A 32 -15.09 3.54 -19.46
N ASP A 33 -15.07 4.86 -19.26
CA ASP A 33 -14.78 5.84 -20.31
C ASP A 33 -13.27 5.90 -20.65
N ARG A 34 -12.53 4.83 -20.33
CA ARG A 34 -11.08 4.76 -20.42
C ARG A 34 -10.64 3.40 -20.94
N SER A 35 -9.69 3.41 -21.87
CA SER A 35 -9.10 2.19 -22.43
C SER A 35 -7.60 2.10 -22.11
N LEU A 36 -7.06 0.88 -22.10
CA LEU A 36 -5.62 0.63 -21.93
C LEU A 36 -4.76 1.36 -22.97
N VAL A 37 -5.25 1.47 -24.21
CA VAL A 37 -4.54 2.16 -25.29
C VAL A 37 -4.43 3.65 -25.01
N ALA A 38 -5.51 4.27 -24.50
CA ALA A 38 -5.52 5.68 -24.14
C ALA A 38 -4.69 5.96 -22.88
N ALA A 39 -4.77 5.08 -21.87
CA ALA A 39 -4.01 5.18 -20.62
C ALA A 39 -2.50 4.97 -20.83
N GLY A 40 -2.12 4.15 -21.82
CA GLY A 40 -0.75 3.87 -22.23
C GLY A 40 -0.07 2.79 -21.38
N TYR A 41 0.47 1.76 -22.04
CA TYR A 41 1.14 0.64 -21.38
C TYR A 41 2.34 1.04 -20.52
N ALA A 42 3.13 2.01 -20.97
CA ALA A 42 4.27 2.52 -20.19
C ALA A 42 3.81 3.15 -18.87
N ASN A 43 2.73 3.93 -18.90
CA ASN A 43 2.13 4.51 -17.70
C ASN A 43 1.63 3.41 -16.74
N MET A 44 0.99 2.36 -17.26
CA MET A 44 0.53 1.25 -16.41
C MET A 44 1.68 0.50 -15.73
N VAL A 45 2.81 0.34 -16.43
CA VAL A 45 4.03 -0.24 -15.83
C VAL A 45 4.57 0.67 -14.73
N GLU A 46 4.64 1.98 -14.96
CA GLU A 46 5.09 2.95 -13.96
C GLU A 46 4.18 2.97 -12.73
N LEU A 47 2.85 2.94 -12.91
CA LEU A 47 1.89 2.85 -11.82
C LEU A 47 2.05 1.55 -11.01
N ALA A 48 2.19 0.41 -11.67
CA ALA A 48 2.41 -0.87 -10.99
C ALA A 48 3.73 -0.88 -10.20
N GLN A 49 4.80 -0.30 -10.78
CA GLN A 49 6.10 -0.17 -10.12
C GLN A 49 6.03 0.71 -8.88
N GLU A 50 5.43 1.89 -8.99
CA GLU A 50 5.34 2.80 -7.85
C GLU A 50 4.40 2.25 -6.77
N ALA A 51 3.30 1.61 -7.16
CA ALA A 51 2.37 1.00 -6.20
C ALA A 51 3.01 -0.17 -5.43
N ALA A 52 3.67 -1.11 -6.12
CA ALA A 52 4.39 -2.21 -5.47
C ALA A 52 5.49 -1.68 -4.54
N LYS A 53 6.15 -0.58 -4.92
CA LYS A 53 7.12 0.12 -4.06
C LYS A 53 6.50 0.77 -2.85
N GLN A 54 5.36 1.43 -2.98
CA GLN A 54 4.65 1.99 -1.83
C GLN A 54 4.19 0.88 -0.89
N VAL A 55 3.65 -0.23 -1.41
CA VAL A 55 3.26 -1.40 -0.58
C VAL A 55 4.47 -1.93 0.20
N ALA A 56 5.62 -2.07 -0.46
CA ALA A 56 6.86 -2.51 0.16
C ALA A 56 7.39 -1.54 1.23
N LEU A 57 7.20 -0.23 1.04
CA LEU A 57 7.62 0.81 1.99
C LEU A 57 6.68 0.95 3.19
N LEU A 58 5.39 0.68 2.98
CA LEU A 58 4.32 1.00 3.92
C LEU A 58 3.76 -0.21 4.65
N HIS A 59 4.30 -1.41 4.41
CA HIS A 59 3.89 -2.62 5.10
C HIS A 59 5.10 -3.54 5.30
N ASP A 60 5.37 -3.92 6.56
CA ASP A 60 6.43 -4.89 6.89
C ASP A 60 5.95 -6.33 6.67
N ASP A 61 6.88 -7.24 6.44
CA ASP A 61 6.60 -8.68 6.35
C ASP A 61 6.42 -9.22 7.78
N GLU A 62 5.26 -9.80 8.10
CA GLU A 62 4.91 -10.55 9.32
C GLU A 62 5.78 -11.81 9.51
N GLY A 63 7.10 -11.63 9.63
CA GLY A 63 8.06 -12.61 10.11
C GLY A 63 8.16 -13.92 9.31
N ASP A 64 8.87 -14.89 9.89
CA ASP A 64 9.25 -16.16 9.24
C ASP A 64 8.07 -17.08 8.86
N LEU A 65 6.83 -16.69 9.15
CA LEU A 65 5.62 -17.47 8.94
C LEU A 65 4.71 -16.93 7.83
N TRP A 66 4.99 -15.75 7.28
CA TRP A 66 4.21 -15.23 6.15
C TRP A 66 4.74 -15.79 4.83
N ASP A 67 3.93 -16.53 4.08
CA ASP A 67 4.38 -17.29 2.91
C ASP A 67 4.33 -16.52 1.58
N GLY A 68 4.09 -15.21 1.61
CA GLY A 68 3.96 -14.36 0.41
C GLY A 68 2.71 -14.63 -0.45
N VAL A 69 1.97 -15.73 -0.21
CA VAL A 69 0.77 -16.10 -0.98
C VAL A 69 -0.34 -15.07 -0.76
N VAL A 70 -0.44 -14.52 0.44
CA VAL A 70 -1.43 -13.48 0.77
C VAL A 70 -1.22 -12.21 -0.04
N TRP A 71 0.03 -11.81 -0.30
CA TRP A 71 0.33 -10.64 -1.13
C TRP A 71 0.08 -10.91 -2.60
N TYR A 72 0.42 -12.10 -3.09
CA TYR A 72 0.09 -12.51 -4.44
C TYR A 72 -1.42 -12.41 -4.69
N GLU A 73 -2.25 -13.02 -3.83
CA GLU A 73 -3.71 -12.99 -3.98
C GLU A 73 -4.27 -11.56 -3.92
N ARG A 74 -3.75 -10.73 -3.01
CA ARG A 74 -4.17 -9.33 -2.86
C ARG A 74 -3.76 -8.46 -4.04
N LEU A 75 -2.55 -8.60 -4.55
CA LEU A 75 -2.06 -7.85 -5.71
C LEU A 75 -2.67 -8.34 -7.03
N ALA A 76 -3.04 -9.62 -7.10
CA ALA A 76 -3.71 -10.21 -8.25
C ALA A 76 -5.21 -9.84 -8.34
N ASP A 77 -5.77 -9.28 -7.27
CA ASP A 77 -7.18 -8.89 -7.24
C ASP A 77 -7.49 -7.73 -8.20
N PHE A 78 -8.56 -7.89 -8.96
CA PHE A 78 -9.06 -6.93 -9.93
C PHE A 78 -10.56 -6.65 -9.73
N GLY A 79 -11.10 -6.90 -8.53
CA GLY A 79 -12.42 -6.40 -8.14
C GLY A 79 -12.47 -4.87 -7.99
N ASP A 80 -13.67 -4.32 -7.83
CA ASP A 80 -13.90 -2.85 -7.76
C ASP A 80 -13.18 -2.17 -6.59
N ASP A 81 -12.94 -2.88 -5.49
CA ASP A 81 -12.23 -2.39 -4.31
C ASP A 81 -10.72 -2.69 -4.35
N SER A 82 -10.22 -3.24 -5.45
CA SER A 82 -8.82 -3.66 -5.57
C SER A 82 -7.87 -2.49 -5.83
N LEU A 83 -6.59 -2.70 -5.55
CA LEU A 83 -5.55 -1.73 -5.87
C LEU A 83 -5.48 -1.46 -7.38
N ALA A 84 -5.72 -2.47 -8.21
CA ALA A 84 -5.76 -2.33 -9.67
C ALA A 84 -6.89 -1.40 -10.13
N ALA A 85 -8.09 -1.53 -9.55
CA ALA A 85 -9.21 -0.64 -9.84
C ALA A 85 -8.89 0.82 -9.48
N GLY A 86 -8.32 1.03 -8.29
CA GLY A 86 -7.88 2.35 -7.84
C GLY A 86 -6.84 3.00 -8.75
N LEU A 87 -5.82 2.24 -9.16
CA LEU A 87 -4.75 2.72 -10.03
C LEU A 87 -5.25 3.06 -11.45
N PHE A 88 -6.27 2.35 -11.94
CA PHE A 88 -6.80 2.60 -13.29
C PHE A 88 -7.87 3.71 -13.32
N ALA A 89 -8.41 4.11 -12.18
CA ALA A 89 -9.57 5.00 -12.08
C ALA A 89 -9.36 6.39 -12.70
N THR A 90 -8.14 6.94 -12.67
CA THR A 90 -7.84 8.30 -13.17
C THR A 90 -6.51 8.36 -13.92
N ASP A 91 -6.29 9.44 -14.69
CA ASP A 91 -5.06 9.61 -15.47
C ASP A 91 -3.80 9.83 -14.63
N ASP A 92 -3.95 10.42 -13.45
CA ASP A 92 -2.86 10.76 -12.54
C ASP A 92 -3.30 10.43 -11.10
N PRO A 93 -3.35 9.14 -10.74
CA PRO A 93 -3.76 8.71 -9.40
C PRO A 93 -2.65 9.01 -8.39
N ASP A 94 -3.03 9.46 -7.18
CA ASP A 94 -2.10 9.52 -6.04
C ASP A 94 -1.84 8.10 -5.55
N VAL A 95 -0.76 7.50 -6.06
CA VAL A 95 -0.39 6.11 -5.79
C VAL A 95 -0.17 5.86 -4.30
N GLN A 96 0.47 6.79 -3.58
CA GLN A 96 0.70 6.61 -2.15
C GLN A 96 -0.62 6.64 -1.37
N ALA A 97 -1.48 7.62 -1.63
CA ALA A 97 -2.78 7.70 -0.96
C ALA A 97 -3.65 6.47 -1.25
N LEU A 98 -3.64 5.97 -2.48
CA LEU A 98 -4.35 4.74 -2.86
C LEU A 98 -3.83 3.52 -2.12
N VAL A 99 -2.51 3.35 -2.07
CA VAL A 99 -1.90 2.22 -1.34
C VAL A 99 -2.21 2.31 0.14
N VAL A 100 -2.09 3.48 0.76
CA VAL A 100 -2.45 3.68 2.18
C VAL A 100 -3.90 3.27 2.42
N LYS A 101 -4.84 3.82 1.64
CA LYS A 101 -6.26 3.49 1.77
C LYS A 101 -6.52 1.99 1.59
N TRP A 102 -5.86 1.37 0.62
CA TRP A 102 -6.00 -0.05 0.34
C TRP A 102 -5.45 -0.91 1.49
N LEU A 103 -4.26 -0.60 2.02
CA LEU A 103 -3.67 -1.30 3.16
C LEU A 103 -4.57 -1.22 4.41
N LEU A 104 -5.11 -0.03 4.69
CA LEU A 104 -6.02 0.21 5.81
C LEU A 104 -7.35 -0.54 5.69
N SER A 105 -7.74 -0.97 4.48
CA SER A 105 -8.98 -1.74 4.30
C SER A 105 -8.93 -3.14 4.91
N PHE A 106 -7.73 -3.64 5.24
CA PHE A 106 -7.54 -4.98 5.78
C PHE A 106 -6.47 -5.07 6.88
N GLY A 107 -5.94 -3.95 7.36
CA GLY A 107 -4.86 -3.96 8.34
C GLY A 107 -4.36 -2.57 8.68
N TYR A 108 -3.04 -2.42 8.67
CA TYR A 108 -2.33 -1.24 9.13
C TYR A 108 -1.33 -0.76 8.08
N VAL A 109 -0.76 0.42 8.35
CA VAL A 109 0.31 1.03 7.57
C VAL A 109 1.48 1.34 8.49
N GLU A 110 2.68 0.98 8.06
CA GLU A 110 3.92 1.31 8.73
C GLU A 110 4.64 2.49 8.08
N LEU A 111 5.34 3.28 8.91
CA LEU A 111 6.17 4.36 8.44
C LEU A 111 7.34 4.65 9.38
N SER A 112 8.41 5.22 8.84
CA SER A 112 9.52 5.77 9.64
C SER A 112 9.39 7.28 9.73
N HIS A 113 9.31 7.81 10.95
CA HIS A 113 9.22 9.26 11.20
C HIS A 113 9.94 9.64 12.50
N CYS A 114 10.67 10.75 12.47
CA CYS A 114 11.49 11.24 13.59
C CYS A 114 12.45 10.18 14.20
N GLY A 115 13.00 9.30 13.36
CA GLY A 115 13.94 8.25 13.79
C GLY A 115 13.28 7.08 14.53
N LYS A 116 11.94 7.00 14.52
CA LYS A 116 11.14 5.92 15.11
C LYS A 116 10.30 5.25 14.02
N ARG A 117 9.97 3.97 14.23
CA ARG A 117 8.98 3.25 13.42
C ARG A 117 7.62 3.38 14.07
N TRP A 118 6.61 3.58 13.24
CA TRP A 118 5.23 3.74 13.64
C TRP A 118 4.35 2.81 12.80
N SER A 119 3.28 2.33 13.40
CA SER A 119 2.19 1.62 12.72
C SER A 119 0.88 2.34 13.03
N PHE A 120 0.02 2.51 12.05
CA PHE A 120 -1.30 3.09 12.23
C PHE A 120 -2.37 2.35 11.43
N ASP A 121 -3.58 2.29 11.97
CA ASP A 121 -4.75 1.76 11.27
C ASP A 121 -5.81 2.87 11.06
N SER A 122 -7.10 2.52 11.04
CA SER A 122 -8.17 3.50 10.90
C SER A 122 -8.30 4.45 12.09
N ASP A 123 -7.84 4.07 13.28
CA ASP A 123 -8.11 4.77 14.53
C ASP A 123 -6.90 4.87 15.47
N GLU A 124 -6.06 3.84 15.51
CA GLU A 124 -4.97 3.65 16.46
C GLU A 124 -3.60 3.96 15.86
N LEU A 125 -2.72 4.48 16.71
CA LEU A 125 -1.31 4.71 16.44
C LEU A 125 -0.47 3.92 17.44
N ALA A 126 0.50 3.17 16.94
CA ALA A 126 1.48 2.42 17.70
C ALA A 126 2.92 2.83 17.32
N GLU A 127 3.83 2.72 18.28
CA GLU A 127 5.26 2.97 18.10
C GLU A 127 6.04 1.67 18.32
N TRP A 128 7.06 1.43 17.52
CA TRP A 128 7.98 0.30 17.71
C TRP A 128 8.84 0.51 18.95
N GLU A 129 8.84 -0.47 19.86
CA GLU A 129 9.73 -0.53 21.01
C GLU A 129 10.79 -1.61 20.78
N GLU A 130 12.05 -1.19 20.67
CA GLU A 130 13.18 -2.07 20.34
C GLU A 130 13.43 -3.14 21.42
N ASP A 131 13.20 -2.81 22.69
CA ASP A 131 13.45 -3.74 23.81
C ASP A 131 12.43 -4.89 23.87
N GLU A 132 11.23 -4.67 23.33
CA GLU A 132 10.12 -5.64 23.33
C GLU A 132 9.90 -6.26 21.94
N GLU A 133 10.67 -5.83 20.94
CA GLU A 133 10.58 -6.26 19.53
C GLU A 133 9.13 -6.23 18.99
N GLY A 134 8.43 -5.12 19.24
CA GLY A 134 7.01 -5.01 18.87
C GLY A 134 6.45 -3.60 18.81
N PHE A 135 5.27 -3.46 18.18
CA PHE A 135 4.50 -2.23 18.15
C PHE A 135 3.62 -2.10 19.41
N HIS A 136 3.76 -0.98 20.11
CA HIS A 136 2.99 -0.67 21.31
C HIS A 136 2.06 0.52 21.07
N PHE A 137 0.79 0.34 21.45
CA PHE A 137 -0.23 1.39 21.40
C PHE A 137 0.27 2.68 22.05
N ARG A 138 0.10 3.79 21.34
CA ARG A 138 0.42 5.16 21.80
C ARG A 138 -0.82 6.01 21.97
N ALA A 139 -1.68 6.06 20.96
CA ALA A 139 -2.83 6.95 20.97
C ALA A 139 -3.92 6.51 19.98
N ASN A 140 -5.14 6.98 20.20
CA ASN A 140 -6.15 7.06 19.15
C ASN A 140 -5.97 8.40 18.42
N HIS A 141 -5.75 8.38 17.11
CA HIS A 141 -5.47 9.59 16.34
C HIS A 141 -6.73 10.33 15.90
N GLY A 142 -7.89 9.66 15.82
CA GLY A 142 -9.19 10.27 15.54
C GLY A 142 -9.30 10.91 14.14
N LEU A 143 -8.53 10.40 13.19
CA LEU A 143 -8.49 10.87 11.81
C LEU A 143 -9.53 10.10 11.01
N THR A 144 -10.40 10.80 10.27
CA THR A 144 -11.47 10.15 9.48
C THR A 144 -10.94 9.49 8.20
N ASP A 145 -9.83 9.99 7.65
CA ASP A 145 -9.17 9.46 6.45
C ASP A 145 -7.65 9.55 6.66
N PRO A 146 -7.06 8.60 7.42
CA PRO A 146 -5.66 8.69 7.80
C PRO A 146 -4.75 8.46 6.60
N THR A 147 -3.96 9.48 6.29
CA THR A 147 -2.85 9.45 5.35
C THR A 147 -1.51 9.52 6.07
N VAL A 148 -0.42 9.10 5.42
CA VAL A 148 0.96 9.27 5.94
C VAL A 148 1.20 10.70 6.40
N GLU A 149 0.77 11.69 5.62
CA GLU A 149 0.94 13.11 5.95
C GLU A 149 0.11 13.52 7.19
N SER A 150 -1.15 13.09 7.28
CA SER A 150 -2.00 13.42 8.43
C SER A 150 -1.52 12.77 9.73
N VAL A 151 -1.03 11.55 9.65
CA VAL A 151 -0.51 10.78 10.79
C VAL A 151 0.84 11.34 11.25
N THR A 152 1.75 11.68 10.32
CA THR A 152 3.01 12.34 10.68
C THR A 152 2.77 13.69 11.36
N ARG A 153 1.82 14.50 10.85
CA ARG A 153 1.41 15.74 11.53
C ARG A 153 0.82 15.51 12.93
N PHE A 154 0.14 14.39 13.16
CA PHE A 154 -0.35 14.00 14.47
C PHE A 154 0.79 13.59 15.40
N ILE A 155 1.74 12.78 14.91
CA ILE A 155 2.94 12.36 15.66
C ILE A 155 3.76 13.57 16.12
N ASP A 156 3.91 14.60 15.27
CA ASP A 156 4.64 15.82 15.61
C ASP A 156 4.02 16.63 16.78
N GLN A 157 2.79 16.29 17.19
CA GLN A 157 2.07 16.93 18.29
C GLN A 157 2.08 16.12 19.58
N LEU A 158 2.62 14.90 19.58
CA LEU A 158 2.77 14.02 20.75
C LEU A 158 3.96 14.45 21.63
#